data_AF-A0A7S1WT52-F1
#
_entry.id   AF-A0A7S1WT52-F1
#
_cell.length_a   1.000
_cell.length_b   1.000
_cell.length_c   1.000
_cell.angle_alpha   90.00
_cell.angle_beta   90.00
_cell.angle_gamma   90.00
#
_symmetry.space_group_name_H-M   'P 1'
#
loop_
_entity.id
_entity.type
_entity.pdbx_description
1 polymer ?
#
loop_
_entity_poly.entity_id
_entity_poly.type
_entity_poly.pdbx_seq_one_letter_code
_entity_poly.pdbx_strand_id
1 'polypeptide(L)'
;GNIRLIQFVRSIAHNDEGVMVRTRDASYQAEHVIVTFSVGVLQSDSVEFQPALPPWKVGAIQRFGMGTYLKVFFEFPRKFWPDDEFHQFAAPLRGYYAIWQNMNYAKQFGAQPPFILMLTVMGVDADKIERQPENRTVAEAVEVLRAMFPGESVPPPPPAPRGARRAHLGGDGGEAS
;
A
#
# COMPACT_ATOMS: atom_id res chain seq x y z
N GLY A 1 6.27 -21.85 -15.01
CA GLY A 1 4.84 -21.76 -14.67
C GLY A 1 4.10 -21.01 -15.75
N ASN A 2 2.83 -21.34 -16.00
CA ASN A 2 1.99 -20.67 -16.99
C ASN A 2 1.26 -19.51 -16.32
N ILE A 3 1.83 -18.30 -16.39
CA ILE A 3 1.28 -17.08 -15.77
C ILE A 3 0.84 -16.13 -16.88
N ARG A 4 -0.39 -15.62 -16.79
CA ARG A 4 -0.94 -14.63 -17.72
C ARG A 4 -1.09 -13.29 -17.00
N LEU A 5 -0.26 -12.31 -17.38
CA LEU A 5 -0.32 -10.96 -16.83
C LEU A 5 -1.35 -10.11 -17.61
N ILE A 6 -1.83 -9.04 -16.98
CA ILE A 6 -2.77 -8.07 -17.59
C ILE A 6 -4.06 -8.77 -18.04
N GLN A 7 -4.51 -9.76 -17.27
CA GLN A 7 -5.75 -10.49 -17.49
C GLN A 7 -6.72 -10.17 -16.34
N PHE A 8 -7.53 -9.13 -16.54
CA PHE A 8 -8.51 -8.69 -15.55
C PHE A 8 -9.76 -9.57 -15.63
N VAL A 9 -9.93 -10.44 -14.64
CA VAL A 9 -11.13 -11.28 -14.52
C VAL A 9 -12.35 -10.39 -14.27
N ARG A 10 -13.43 -10.63 -15.03
CA ARG A 10 -14.70 -9.92 -14.94
C ARG A 10 -15.83 -10.80 -14.45
N SER A 11 -15.82 -12.07 -14.81
CA SER A 11 -16.84 -13.02 -14.32
C SER A 11 -16.26 -14.41 -14.10
N ILE A 12 -16.78 -15.11 -13.10
CA ILE A 12 -16.52 -16.53 -12.84
C ILE A 12 -17.87 -17.23 -12.82
N ALA A 13 -18.12 -18.06 -13.83
CA ALA A 13 -19.30 -18.89 -13.92
C ALA A 13 -18.92 -20.35 -13.62
N HIS A 14 -19.69 -21.06 -12.80
CA HIS A 14 -19.48 -22.49 -12.55
C HIS A 14 -20.79 -23.27 -12.49
N ASN A 15 -20.73 -24.53 -12.89
CA ASN A 15 -21.81 -25.50 -12.84
C ASN A 15 -21.21 -26.91 -12.60
N ASP A 16 -22.03 -27.95 -12.76
CA ASP A 16 -21.60 -29.34 -12.58
C ASP A 16 -20.60 -29.82 -13.66
N GLU A 17 -20.45 -29.07 -14.76
CA GLU A 17 -19.55 -29.40 -15.89
C GLU A 17 -18.18 -28.72 -15.76
N GLY A 18 -18.03 -27.73 -14.87
CA GLY A 18 -16.78 -27.05 -14.59
C GLY A 18 -16.92 -25.54 -14.38
N VAL A 19 -15.85 -24.81 -14.69
CA VAL A 19 -15.72 -23.36 -14.47
C VAL A 19 -15.35 -22.65 -15.76
N MET A 20 -16.00 -21.53 -16.02
CA MET A 20 -15.69 -20.55 -17.06
C MET A 20 -15.26 -19.24 -16.41
N VAL A 21 -13.99 -18.85 -16.62
CA VAL A 21 -13.45 -17.55 -16.21
C VAL A 21 -13.37 -16.64 -17.43
N ARG A 22 -14.05 -15.49 -17.37
CA ARG A 22 -13.97 -14.47 -18.42
C ARG A 22 -13.15 -13.29 -17.95
N THR A 23 -12.21 -12.87 -18.78
CA THR A 23 -11.50 -11.60 -18.64
C THR A 23 -12.06 -10.61 -19.65
N ARG A 24 -11.49 -9.40 -19.71
CA ARG A 24 -11.83 -8.46 -20.80
C ARG A 24 -11.48 -9.01 -22.18
N ASP A 25 -10.39 -9.75 -22.28
CA ASP A 25 -9.73 -10.06 -23.55
C ASP A 25 -9.78 -11.57 -23.91
N ALA A 26 -10.19 -12.43 -22.97
CA ALA A 26 -10.17 -13.89 -23.14
C ALA A 26 -11.19 -14.63 -22.26
N SER A 27 -11.37 -15.92 -22.55
CA SER A 27 -12.14 -16.86 -21.72
C SER A 27 -11.34 -18.12 -21.47
N TYR A 28 -11.46 -18.68 -20.27
CA TYR A 28 -10.70 -19.84 -19.82
C TYR A 28 -11.64 -20.86 -19.19
N GLN A 29 -11.54 -22.11 -19.61
CA GLN A 29 -12.27 -23.24 -19.03
C GLN A 29 -11.34 -24.08 -18.15
N ALA A 30 -11.86 -24.55 -17.02
CA ALA A 30 -11.17 -25.46 -16.12
C ALA A 30 -12.19 -26.29 -15.32
N GLU A 31 -11.75 -27.43 -14.78
CA GLU A 31 -12.58 -28.21 -13.86
C GLU A 31 -12.81 -27.47 -12.53
N HIS A 32 -11.82 -26.71 -12.07
CA HIS A 32 -11.82 -26.01 -10.77
C HIS A 32 -11.15 -24.64 -10.86
N VAL A 33 -11.51 -23.72 -9.96
CA VAL A 33 -10.86 -22.41 -9.80
C VAL A 33 -10.54 -22.13 -8.34
N ILE A 34 -9.36 -21.55 -8.10
CA ILE A 34 -8.99 -20.99 -6.80
C ILE A 34 -8.97 -19.47 -6.95
N VAL A 35 -9.74 -18.79 -6.12
CA VAL A 35 -9.82 -17.32 -6.12
C VAL A 35 -8.97 -16.77 -4.99
N THR A 36 -7.98 -15.96 -5.35
CA THR A 36 -7.09 -15.25 -4.41
C THR A 36 -7.19 -13.74 -4.58
N PHE A 37 -8.37 -13.23 -4.95
CA PHE A 37 -8.62 -11.79 -4.98
C PHE A 37 -8.42 -11.19 -3.59
N SER A 38 -7.95 -9.94 -3.55
CA SER A 38 -7.93 -9.20 -2.30
C SER A 38 -9.36 -9.03 -1.76
N VAL A 39 -9.48 -8.84 -0.45
CA VAL A 39 -10.79 -8.59 0.18
C VAL A 39 -11.47 -7.37 -0.42
N GLY A 40 -10.71 -6.29 -0.71
CA GLY A 40 -11.27 -5.09 -1.37
C GLY A 40 -11.87 -5.36 -2.74
N VAL A 41 -11.27 -6.26 -3.54
CA VAL A 41 -11.84 -6.68 -4.84
C VAL A 41 -13.11 -7.54 -4.65
N LEU A 42 -13.17 -8.34 -3.58
CA LEU A 42 -14.37 -9.13 -3.25
C LEU A 42 -15.49 -8.27 -2.63
N GLN A 43 -15.14 -7.11 -2.06
CA GLN A 43 -16.08 -6.14 -1.52
C GLN A 43 -16.62 -5.19 -2.59
N SER A 44 -15.94 -5.06 -3.73
CA SER A 44 -16.37 -4.25 -4.87
C SER A 44 -17.18 -5.06 -5.89
N ASP A 45 -17.73 -4.37 -6.89
CA ASP A 45 -18.46 -4.97 -8.01
C ASP A 45 -17.54 -5.33 -9.19
N SER A 46 -16.24 -5.52 -8.93
CA SER A 46 -15.24 -5.72 -10.00
C SER A 46 -15.30 -7.09 -10.67
N VAL A 47 -15.84 -8.10 -9.97
CA VAL A 47 -15.93 -9.49 -10.44
C VAL A 47 -17.31 -10.06 -10.15
N GLU A 48 -18.00 -10.52 -11.20
CA GLU A 48 -19.29 -11.19 -11.09
C GLU A 48 -19.14 -12.70 -10.85
N PHE A 49 -19.89 -13.26 -9.91
CA PHE A 49 -19.96 -14.70 -9.65
C PHE A 49 -21.30 -15.27 -10.13
N GLN A 50 -21.26 -16.36 -10.90
CA GLN A 50 -22.44 -17.05 -11.42
C GLN A 50 -22.36 -18.56 -11.09
N PRO A 51 -23.25 -19.11 -10.23
CA PRO A 51 -24.23 -18.40 -9.43
C PRO A 51 -23.61 -17.40 -8.45
N ALA A 52 -24.41 -16.43 -8.00
CA ALA A 52 -23.98 -15.43 -7.03
C ALA A 52 -23.49 -16.10 -5.73
N LEU A 53 -22.53 -15.45 -5.06
CA LEU A 53 -22.04 -15.95 -3.78
C LEU A 53 -23.18 -16.01 -2.76
N PRO A 54 -23.27 -17.07 -1.95
CA PRO A 54 -24.34 -17.21 -0.98
C PRO A 54 -24.28 -16.10 0.09
N PRO A 55 -25.42 -15.65 0.64
CA PRO A 55 -25.48 -14.48 1.51
C PRO A 55 -24.54 -14.52 2.72
N TRP A 56 -24.33 -15.71 3.32
CA TRP A 56 -23.43 -15.87 4.45
C TRP A 56 -21.97 -15.54 4.11
N LYS A 57 -21.54 -15.83 2.86
CA LYS A 57 -20.18 -15.58 2.37
C LYS A 57 -20.02 -14.09 2.06
N VAL A 58 -21.01 -13.49 1.41
CA VAL A 58 -21.05 -12.03 1.18
C VAL A 58 -21.01 -11.28 2.51
N GLY A 59 -21.85 -11.68 3.48
CA GLY A 59 -21.84 -11.07 4.80
C GLY A 59 -20.51 -11.23 5.54
N ALA A 60 -19.81 -12.35 5.37
CA ALA A 60 -18.47 -12.53 5.93
C ALA A 60 -17.44 -11.59 5.28
N ILE A 61 -17.46 -11.46 3.95
CA ILE A 61 -16.59 -10.55 3.20
C ILE A 61 -16.81 -9.09 3.62
N GLN A 62 -18.07 -8.66 3.74
CA GLN A 62 -18.42 -7.27 4.04
C GLN A 62 -18.13 -6.84 5.50
N ARG A 63 -18.00 -7.79 6.42
CA ARG A 63 -17.62 -7.49 7.82
C ARG A 63 -16.13 -7.20 8.02
N PHE A 64 -15.28 -7.48 7.03
CA PHE A 64 -13.87 -7.15 7.11
C PHE A 64 -13.66 -5.65 6.90
N GLY A 65 -13.19 -4.96 7.94
CA GLY A 65 -12.71 -3.58 7.81
C GLY A 65 -11.32 -3.55 7.17
N MET A 66 -11.17 -2.87 6.04
CA MET A 66 -9.86 -2.56 5.48
C MET A 66 -9.34 -1.26 6.09
N GLY A 67 -8.29 -1.36 6.91
CA GLY A 67 -7.57 -0.18 7.40
C GLY A 67 -6.58 0.31 6.34
N THR A 68 -6.52 1.62 6.12
CA THR A 68 -5.49 2.22 5.27
C THR A 68 -4.14 2.16 5.97
N TYR A 69 -3.15 1.60 5.29
CA TYR A 69 -1.78 1.51 5.74
C TYR A 69 -0.85 1.98 4.62
N LEU A 70 -0.09 3.02 4.89
CA LEU A 70 0.79 3.67 3.92
C LEU A 70 2.24 3.62 4.40
N LYS A 71 3.15 3.27 3.48
CA LYS A 71 4.59 3.42 3.65
C LYS A 71 5.10 4.50 2.71
N VAL A 72 5.78 5.50 3.27
CA VAL A 72 6.42 6.57 2.51
C VAL A 72 7.93 6.45 2.68
N PHE A 73 8.66 6.35 1.58
CA PHE A 73 10.11 6.24 1.58
C PHE A 73 10.72 7.59 1.25
N PHE A 74 11.56 8.10 2.15
CA PHE A 74 12.28 9.35 1.97
C PHE A 74 13.76 9.04 1.79
N GLU A 75 14.27 9.27 0.58
CA GLU A 75 15.70 9.22 0.30
C GLU A 75 16.34 10.55 0.70
N PHE A 76 17.53 10.50 1.30
CA PHE A 76 18.31 11.66 1.69
C PHE A 76 19.72 11.60 1.10
N PRO A 77 20.34 12.75 0.82
CA PRO A 77 21.71 12.81 0.29
C PRO A 77 22.76 12.33 1.30
N ARG A 78 22.42 12.30 2.60
CA ARG A 78 23.30 11.80 3.68
C ARG A 78 22.46 11.23 4.82
N LYS A 79 23.03 10.30 5.58
CA LYS A 79 22.50 9.90 6.89
C LYS A 79 22.71 11.03 7.90
N PHE A 80 21.67 11.40 8.62
CA PHE A 80 21.71 12.36 9.74
C PHE A 80 21.09 11.79 11.04
N TRP A 81 20.53 10.58 10.98
CA TRP A 81 19.90 9.92 12.11
C TRP A 81 20.87 8.91 12.77
N PRO A 82 20.67 8.60 14.07
CA PRO A 82 21.41 7.53 14.75
C PRO A 82 21.22 6.15 14.11
N ASP A 83 22.11 5.21 14.41
CA ASP A 83 22.01 3.84 13.88
C ASP A 83 21.08 2.93 14.70
N ASP A 84 19.85 3.41 14.95
CA ASP A 84 18.78 2.61 15.52
C ASP A 84 17.87 2.07 14.40
N GLU A 85 17.18 0.95 14.64
CA GLU A 85 16.27 0.36 13.65
C GLU A 85 15.01 1.21 13.46
N PHE A 86 14.49 1.77 14.56
CA PHE A 86 13.28 2.58 14.59
C PHE A 86 13.52 3.89 15.35
N HIS A 87 12.91 4.96 14.85
CA HIS A 87 12.78 6.24 15.52
C HIS A 87 11.29 6.58 15.65
N GLN A 88 10.88 7.09 16.82
CA GLN A 88 9.49 7.44 17.08
C GLN A 88 9.34 8.93 17.37
N PHE A 89 8.26 9.52 16.85
CA PHE A 89 7.89 10.91 17.12
C PHE A 89 6.63 10.96 17.97
N ALA A 90 6.73 11.60 19.13
CA ALA A 90 5.60 11.85 20.00
C ALA A 90 5.01 13.23 19.70
N ALA A 91 3.84 13.25 19.05
CA ALA A 91 3.09 14.47 18.76
C ALA A 91 1.83 14.57 19.65
N PRO A 92 1.31 15.78 19.92
CA PRO A 92 0.00 15.94 20.58
C PRO A 92 -1.14 15.25 19.82
N LEU A 93 -1.06 15.24 18.48
CA LEU A 93 -1.96 14.47 17.63
C LEU A 93 -1.43 13.04 17.48
N ARG A 94 -2.19 12.06 17.98
CA ARG A 94 -1.83 10.64 17.89
C ARG A 94 -1.67 10.22 16.43
N GLY A 95 -0.55 9.55 16.13
CA GLY A 95 -0.30 8.97 14.81
C GLY A 95 0.43 9.90 13.83
N TYR A 96 0.48 11.20 14.13
CA TYR A 96 1.11 12.20 13.28
C TYR A 96 2.60 11.91 13.08
N TYR A 97 2.94 11.36 11.90
CA TYR A 97 4.30 11.01 11.48
C TYR A 97 5.09 10.23 12.55
N ALA A 98 4.43 9.27 13.20
CA ALA A 98 4.93 8.71 14.46
C ALA A 98 6.05 7.67 14.32
N ILE A 99 6.07 6.85 13.26
CA ILE A 99 6.96 5.68 13.16
C ILE A 99 7.85 5.77 11.93
N TRP A 100 9.15 5.89 12.17
CA TRP A 100 10.19 5.95 11.15
C TRP A 100 11.11 4.73 11.29
N GLN A 101 11.32 4.00 10.20
CA GLN A 101 12.24 2.88 10.15
C GLN A 101 13.48 3.25 9.33
N ASN A 102 14.63 2.93 9.87
CA ASN A 102 15.93 3.14 9.24
C ASN A 102 16.24 1.99 8.27
N MET A 103 16.13 2.25 6.96
CA MET A 103 16.46 1.27 5.92
C MET A 103 17.97 1.09 5.73
N ASN A 104 18.78 1.77 6.53
CA ASN A 104 20.23 1.67 6.58
C ASN A 104 20.71 1.22 7.96
N TYR A 105 19.85 0.53 8.74
CA TYR A 105 20.25 -0.05 10.01
C TYR A 105 21.40 -1.05 9.79
N ALA A 106 22.58 -0.77 10.34
CA ALA A 106 23.81 -1.47 9.94
C ALA A 106 23.70 -2.99 10.09
N LYS A 107 23.05 -3.48 11.16
CA LYS A 107 22.91 -4.91 11.44
C LYS A 107 22.09 -5.67 10.40
N GLN A 108 21.17 -5.00 9.70
CA GLN A 108 20.25 -5.65 8.77
C GLN A 108 20.51 -5.26 7.31
N PHE A 109 20.94 -4.03 7.05
CA PHE A 109 21.01 -3.44 5.71
C PHE A 109 22.39 -2.86 5.34
N GLY A 110 23.40 -2.99 6.21
CA GLY A 110 24.79 -2.67 5.85
C GLY A 110 25.18 -1.18 5.84
N ALA A 111 24.28 -0.27 6.26
CA ALA A 111 24.52 1.16 6.44
C ALA A 111 25.04 1.95 5.22
N GLN A 112 24.93 1.38 4.02
CA GLN A 112 25.34 2.01 2.76
C GLN A 112 24.18 2.77 2.09
N PRO A 113 24.47 3.77 1.24
CA PRO A 113 23.44 4.43 0.44
C PRO A 113 22.71 3.45 -0.50
N PRO A 114 21.49 3.78 -0.94
CA PRO A 114 20.76 5.04 -0.71
C PRO A 114 20.31 5.20 0.75
N PHE A 115 20.40 6.41 1.31
CA PHE A 115 20.02 6.68 2.70
C PHE A 115 18.53 6.92 2.80
N ILE A 116 17.78 5.97 3.35
CA ILE A 116 16.32 5.96 3.32
C ILE A 116 15.74 5.84 4.73
N LEU A 117 14.83 6.75 5.06
CA LEU A 117 13.87 6.57 6.16
C LEU A 117 12.51 6.20 5.59
N MET A 118 11.92 5.12 6.12
CA MET A 118 10.56 4.71 5.78
C MET A 118 9.61 5.16 6.89
N LEU A 119 8.69 6.05 6.55
CA LEU A 119 7.57 6.44 7.40
C LEU A 119 6.44 5.43 7.26
N THR A 120 5.91 4.95 8.38
CA THR A 120 4.65 4.19 8.43
C THR A 120 3.52 5.08 8.92
N VAL A 121 2.42 5.12 8.15
CA VAL A 121 1.23 5.90 8.47
C VAL A 121 0.00 5.00 8.36
N MET A 122 -0.96 5.18 9.26
CA MET A 122 -2.16 4.35 9.32
C MET A 122 -3.42 5.20 9.45
N GLY A 123 -4.55 4.66 9.00
CA GLY A 123 -5.86 5.25 9.18
C GLY A 123 -5.99 6.63 8.53
N VAL A 124 -6.63 7.56 9.25
CA VAL A 124 -6.98 8.90 8.72
C VAL A 124 -5.77 9.71 8.23
N ASP A 125 -4.61 9.53 8.85
CA ASP A 125 -3.38 10.19 8.41
C ASP A 125 -2.84 9.60 7.11
N ALA A 126 -3.00 8.28 6.90
CA ALA A 126 -2.65 7.64 5.64
C ALA A 126 -3.54 8.18 4.52
N ASP A 127 -4.85 8.27 4.75
CA ASP A 127 -5.79 8.82 3.77
C ASP A 127 -5.51 10.31 3.47
N LYS A 128 -5.15 11.10 4.49
CA LYS A 128 -4.73 12.51 4.32
C LYS A 128 -3.50 12.58 3.42
N ILE A 129 -2.47 11.80 3.72
CA ILE A 129 -1.23 11.81 2.95
C ILE A 129 -1.50 11.38 1.51
N GLU A 130 -2.32 10.35 1.29
CA GLU A 130 -2.67 9.88 -0.06
C GLU A 130 -3.34 10.95 -0.91
N ARG A 131 -4.20 11.79 -0.31
CA ARG A 131 -4.91 12.87 -1.02
C ARG A 131 -4.14 14.18 -1.13
N GLN A 132 -3.10 14.38 -0.31
CA GLN A 132 -2.34 15.63 -0.33
C GLN A 132 -1.20 15.62 -1.34
N PRO A 133 -0.85 16.80 -1.91
CA PRO A 133 0.31 16.96 -2.78
C PRO A 133 1.61 16.47 -2.15
N GLU A 134 2.48 15.86 -2.95
CA GLU A 134 3.76 15.30 -2.49
C GLU A 134 4.65 16.32 -1.78
N ASN A 135 4.75 17.54 -2.31
CA ASN A 135 5.53 18.63 -1.70
C ASN A 135 5.04 18.97 -0.28
N ARG A 136 3.74 18.84 -0.01
CA ARG A 136 3.17 19.03 1.33
C ARG A 136 3.59 17.90 2.28
N THR A 137 3.50 16.65 1.81
CA THR A 137 3.97 15.49 2.58
C THR A 137 5.45 15.60 2.93
N VAL A 138 6.28 16.06 1.97
CA VAL A 138 7.71 16.28 2.17
C VAL A 138 7.96 17.39 3.17
N ALA A 139 7.26 18.53 3.08
CA ALA A 139 7.43 19.63 4.02
C ALA A 139 7.08 19.21 5.46
N GLU A 140 5.92 18.56 5.66
CA GLU A 140 5.47 18.05 6.97
C GLU A 140 6.45 17.00 7.54
N ALA A 141 6.95 16.09 6.70
CA ALA A 141 7.96 15.10 7.07
C ALA A 141 9.27 15.74 7.55
N VAL A 142 9.78 16.73 6.81
CA VAL A 142 11.03 17.42 7.15
C VAL A 142 10.89 18.22 8.45
N GLU A 143 9.73 18.84 8.69
CA GLU A 143 9.45 19.52 9.97
C GLU A 143 9.52 18.54 11.15
N VAL A 144 8.91 17.36 11.02
CA VAL A 144 8.95 16.31 12.04
C VAL A 144 10.38 15.82 12.27
N LEU A 145 11.13 15.54 11.20
CA LEU A 145 12.52 15.08 11.31
C LEU A 145 13.43 16.12 11.96
N ARG A 146 13.24 17.41 11.68
CA ARG A 146 13.96 18.51 12.36
C ARG A 146 13.63 18.56 13.86
N ALA A 147 12.39 18.28 14.24
CA ALA A 147 12.00 18.20 15.65
C ALA A 147 12.57 16.95 16.34
N MET A 148 12.68 15.81 15.63
CA MET A 148 13.24 14.57 16.15
C MET A 148 14.76 14.62 16.36
N PHE A 149 15.47 15.34 15.49
CA PHE A 149 16.94 15.41 15.49
C PHE A 149 17.42 16.85 15.67
N PRO A 150 17.19 17.47 16.84
CA PRO A 150 17.64 18.83 17.09
C PRO A 150 19.17 18.91 17.01
N GLY A 151 19.67 19.90 16.28
CA GLY A 151 21.12 20.09 16.04
C GLY A 151 21.64 19.48 14.73
N GLU A 152 20.84 18.65 14.06
CA GLU A 152 21.19 18.13 12.73
C GLU A 152 20.69 19.06 11.61
N SER A 153 21.52 19.22 10.57
CA SER A 153 21.10 19.89 9.34
C SER A 153 20.30 18.94 8.46
N VAL A 154 19.01 18.74 8.76
CA VAL A 154 18.11 17.86 8.00
C VAL A 154 17.86 18.44 6.60
N PRO A 155 18.40 17.81 5.53
CA PRO A 155 18.16 18.29 4.17
C PRO A 155 16.75 17.90 3.71
N PRO A 156 16.14 18.66 2.79
CA PRO A 156 14.97 18.14 2.09
C PRO A 156 15.36 16.91 1.26
N PRO A 157 14.49 15.90 1.14
CA PRO A 157 14.69 14.82 0.19
C PRO A 157 14.71 15.38 -1.24
N PRO A 158 15.50 14.81 -2.17
CA PRO A 158 15.43 15.19 -3.57
C PRO A 158 14.05 14.84 -4.14
N PRO A 159 13.61 15.50 -5.23
CA PRO A 159 12.37 15.13 -5.91
C PRO A 159 12.41 13.66 -6.31
N ALA A 160 11.28 12.97 -6.16
CA ALA A 160 11.18 11.57 -6.56
C ALA A 160 11.53 11.41 -8.05
N PRO A 161 12.25 10.32 -8.44
CA PRO A 161 12.53 10.03 -9.83
C PRO A 161 11.25 9.98 -10.66
N ARG A 162 11.29 10.45 -11.91
CA ARG A 162 10.15 10.34 -12.84
C ARG A 162 9.70 8.87 -12.93
N GLY A 163 8.46 8.59 -12.52
CA GLY A 163 7.88 7.24 -12.52
C GLY A 163 7.77 6.57 -11.16
N ALA A 164 8.32 7.15 -10.09
CA ALA A 164 8.01 6.74 -8.72
C ALA A 164 6.50 6.96 -8.46
N ARG A 165 5.78 5.87 -8.19
CA ARG A 165 4.37 5.92 -7.78
C ARG A 165 4.29 5.68 -6.29
N ARG A 166 3.32 6.32 -5.62
CA ARG A 166 2.92 5.92 -4.27
C ARG A 166 2.43 4.47 -4.35
N ALA A 167 3.08 3.58 -3.61
CA ALA A 167 2.63 2.20 -3.51
C ALA A 167 1.46 2.14 -2.51
N HIS A 168 0.25 1.90 -3.02
CA HIS A 168 -0.94 1.68 -2.22
C HIS A 168 -1.01 0.21 -1.79
N LEU A 169 -1.23 -0.06 -0.51
CA LEU A 169 -1.48 -1.40 0.03
C LEU A 169 -2.92 -1.58 0.53
N GLY A 170 -3.82 -0.64 0.22
CA GLY A 170 -5.27 -0.79 0.35
C GLY A 170 -5.89 -1.39 -0.91
N GLY A 171 -7.10 -1.96 -0.78
CA GLY A 171 -7.84 -2.45 -1.93
C GLY A 171 -8.43 -1.29 -2.70
N ASP A 172 -7.91 -1.02 -3.90
CA ASP A 172 -8.52 -0.07 -4.85
C ASP A 172 -9.92 -0.57 -5.23
N GLY A 173 -10.94 -0.08 -4.52
CA GLY A 173 -12.30 0.02 -5.02
C GLY A 173 -12.34 1.16 -6.04
N GLY A 174 -11.85 0.90 -7.25
CA GLY A 174 -11.84 1.86 -8.34
C GLY A 174 -13.26 2.17 -8.83
N GLU A 175 -13.58 3.46 -8.76
CA GLU A 175 -14.81 4.13 -9.17
C GLU A 175 -15.24 3.79 -10.61
N ALA A 176 -16.55 3.58 -10.77
CA ALA A 176 -17.22 3.63 -12.07
C ALA A 176 -17.35 5.09 -12.53
N SER A 177 -16.93 5.36 -13.77
CA SER A 177 -17.44 6.45 -14.60
C SER A 177 -18.15 5.84 -15.79
#